data_AF-A0A060YGM2-F1
#
_entry.id   AF-A0A060YGM2-F1
#
_cell.length_a   1.000
_cell.length_b   1.000
_cell.length_c   1.000
_cell.angle_alpha   90.00
_cell.angle_beta   90.00
_cell.angle_gamma   90.00
#
_symmetry.space_group_name_H-M   'P 1'
#
loop_
_entity.id
_entity.type
_entity.pdbx_description
1 polymer ?
#
loop_
_entity_poly.entity_id
_entity_poly.type
_entity_poly.pdbx_seq_one_letter_code
_entity_poly.pdbx_strand_id
1 'polypeptide(L)'
;MHFIEKSVARLNQMERLDQLILDLGKSHYRYNSPPKYYMYVGAEFIRAVQPILKDNWTSEVEEAWKTLFLYITSIMKQGYVEEEKNQRNTMANTRRERPEKRLNVI
;
A
#
# COMPACT_ATOMS: atom_id res chain seq x y z
N MET A 1 -11.15 5.68 8.58
CA MET A 1 -11.02 4.30 8.07
C MET A 1 -12.19 4.03 7.11
N HIS A 2 -11.98 4.13 5.80
CA HIS A 2 -12.99 3.82 4.75
C HIS A 2 -12.37 3.02 3.58
N PHE A 3 -11.12 2.58 3.71
CA PHE A 3 -10.39 2.02 2.56
C PHE A 3 -10.96 0.68 2.11
N ILE A 4 -11.18 -0.26 3.03
CA ILE A 4 -11.74 -1.58 2.72
C ILE A 4 -13.13 -1.47 2.09
N GLU A 5 -13.99 -0.63 2.65
CA GLU A 5 -15.30 -0.32 2.07
C GLU A 5 -15.18 0.24 0.64
N LYS A 6 -14.29 1.21 0.42
CA LYS A 6 -14.02 1.77 -0.91
C LYS A 6 -13.49 0.73 -1.89
N SER A 7 -12.71 -0.26 -1.42
CA SER A 7 -12.22 -1.37 -2.22
C SER A 7 -13.34 -2.29 -2.67
N VAL A 8 -14.20 -2.71 -1.73
CA VAL A 8 -15.38 -3.55 -2.03
C VAL A 8 -16.33 -2.83 -2.99
N ALA A 9 -16.58 -1.54 -2.80
CA ALA A 9 -17.43 -0.73 -3.68
C ALA A 9 -16.89 -0.57 -5.12
N ARG A 10 -15.62 -0.93 -5.37
CA ARG A 10 -14.92 -0.73 -6.65
C ARG A 10 -14.47 -2.04 -7.31
N LEU A 11 -14.97 -3.20 -6.88
CA LEU A 11 -14.61 -4.49 -7.50
C LEU A 11 -14.94 -4.56 -9.01
N ASN A 12 -15.88 -3.74 -9.50
CA ASN A 12 -16.21 -3.61 -10.93
C ASN A 12 -15.50 -2.43 -11.62
N GLN A 13 -14.55 -1.76 -10.95
CA GLN A 13 -13.83 -0.58 -11.43
C GLN A 13 -12.31 -0.78 -11.19
N MET A 14 -11.76 -1.87 -11.73
CA MET A 14 -10.43 -2.37 -11.39
C MET A 14 -9.32 -1.33 -11.53
N GLU A 15 -9.28 -0.55 -12.62
CA GLU A 15 -8.28 0.51 -12.81
C GLU A 15 -8.30 1.57 -11.70
N ARG A 16 -9.51 1.96 -11.24
CA ARG A 16 -9.68 2.91 -10.15
C ARG A 16 -9.30 2.29 -8.81
N LEU A 17 -9.55 1.00 -8.63
CA LEU A 17 -9.17 0.26 -7.44
C LEU A 17 -7.65 0.11 -7.36
N ASP A 18 -7.01 -0.29 -8.45
CA ASP A 18 -5.55 -0.41 -8.58
C ASP A 18 -4.87 0.91 -8.21
N GLN A 19 -5.32 2.02 -8.82
CA GLN A 19 -4.74 3.34 -8.55
C GLN A 19 -4.91 3.75 -7.07
N LEU A 20 -6.10 3.51 -6.50
CA LEU A 20 -6.37 3.79 -5.09
C LEU A 20 -5.46 2.99 -4.16
N ILE A 21 -5.22 1.71 -4.45
CA ILE A 21 -4.34 0.84 -3.66
C ILE A 21 -2.87 1.25 -3.84
N LEU A 22 -2.47 1.61 -5.06
CA LEU A 22 -1.12 2.07 -5.37
C LEU A 22 -0.78 3.33 -4.59
N ASP A 23 -1.70 4.32 -4.58
CA ASP A 23 -1.53 5.57 -3.83
C ASP A 23 -1.51 5.36 -2.31
N LEU A 24 -2.26 4.36 -1.82
CA LEU A 24 -2.16 3.93 -0.43
C LEU A 24 -0.76 3.39 -0.11
N GLY A 25 -0.20 2.56 -1.01
CA GLY A 25 1.17 2.04 -0.91
C GLY A 25 2.23 3.14 -0.87
N LYS A 26 2.12 4.14 -1.77
CA LYS A 26 3.00 5.33 -1.79
C LYS A 26 2.92 6.11 -0.48
N SER A 27 1.72 6.25 0.07
CA SER A 27 1.52 6.94 1.34
C SER A 27 2.16 6.19 2.51
N HIS A 28 2.11 4.86 2.52
CA HIS A 28 2.77 4.05 3.55
C HIS A 28 4.29 4.17 3.54
N TYR A 29 4.90 4.37 2.37
CA TYR A 29 6.32 4.74 2.30
C TYR A 29 6.59 6.05 3.04
N ARG A 30 5.81 7.10 2.74
CA ARG A 30 5.94 8.41 3.40
C ARG A 30 5.70 8.36 4.91
N TYR A 31 4.91 7.39 5.39
CA TYR A 31 4.67 7.16 6.81
C TYR A 31 5.72 6.28 7.50
N ASN A 32 6.76 5.83 6.77
CA ASN A 32 7.74 4.85 7.26
C ASN A 32 7.09 3.54 7.76
N SER A 33 6.03 3.09 7.08
CA SER A 33 5.29 1.89 7.44
C SER A 33 5.58 0.77 6.43
N PRO A 34 6.56 -0.13 6.71
CA PRO A 34 7.08 -1.04 5.70
C PRO A 34 6.11 -2.20 5.36
N PRO A 35 6.20 -2.76 4.13
CA PRO A 35 5.30 -3.83 3.68
C PRO A 35 5.26 -5.11 4.51
N LYS A 36 6.31 -5.38 5.31
CA LYS A 36 6.38 -6.59 6.17
C LYS A 36 5.20 -6.74 7.14
N TYR A 37 4.48 -5.66 7.42
CA TYR A 37 3.35 -5.68 8.34
C TYR A 37 1.98 -5.86 7.67
N TYR A 38 1.89 -5.72 6.34
CA TYR A 38 0.59 -5.63 5.65
C TYR A 38 -0.25 -6.90 5.81
N MET A 39 0.38 -8.07 5.80
CA MET A 39 -0.33 -9.35 5.93
C MET A 39 -1.05 -9.50 7.27
N TYR A 40 -0.53 -8.90 8.35
CA TYR A 40 -1.16 -8.98 9.67
C TYR A 40 -2.50 -8.23 9.69
N VAL A 41 -2.63 -7.15 8.91
CA VAL A 41 -3.89 -6.39 8.83
C VAL A 41 -5.01 -7.26 8.26
N GLY A 42 -4.73 -8.05 7.22
CA GLY A 42 -5.71 -8.98 6.66
C GLY A 42 -6.12 -10.08 7.62
N ALA A 43 -5.14 -10.67 8.33
CA ALA A 43 -5.40 -11.70 9.32
C ALA A 43 -6.27 -11.19 10.50
N GLU A 44 -5.92 -10.04 11.07
CA GLU A 44 -6.68 -9.45 12.17
C GLU A 44 -8.07 -8.97 11.72
N PHE A 45 -8.21 -8.46 10.50
CA PHE A 45 -9.52 -8.12 9.94
C PHE A 45 -10.43 -9.33 9.83
N ILE A 46 -9.93 -10.43 9.24
CA ILE A 46 -10.70 -11.67 9.11
C ILE A 46 -11.11 -12.20 10.49
N ARG A 47 -10.17 -12.21 11.44
CA ARG A 47 -10.43 -12.64 12.82
C ARG A 47 -11.51 -11.81 13.52
N ALA A 48 -11.55 -10.51 13.26
CA ALA A 48 -12.55 -9.61 13.81
C ALA A 48 -13.93 -9.77 13.16
N VAL A 49 -13.98 -10.04 11.85
CA VAL A 49 -15.22 -10.10 11.07
C VAL A 49 -15.92 -11.47 11.16
N GLN A 50 -15.16 -12.56 11.22
CA GLN A 50 -15.68 -13.92 11.34
C GLN A 50 -16.77 -14.09 12.43
N PRO A 51 -16.55 -13.69 13.70
CA PRO A 51 -17.57 -13.88 14.74
C PRO A 51 -18.81 -12.97 14.56
N ILE A 52 -18.71 -11.90 13.77
CA ILE A 52 -19.83 -10.98 13.50
C ILE A 52 -20.80 -11.59 12.49
N LEU A 53 -20.26 -12.26 11.45
CA LEU A 53 -21.05 -12.85 10.37
C LEU A 53 -21.72 -14.17 10.75
N LYS A 54 -21.21 -14.88 11.78
CA LYS A 54 -21.78 -16.14 12.29
C LYS A 54 -22.04 -17.13 11.14
N ASP A 55 -23.29 -17.52 10.93
CA ASP A 55 -23.69 -18.50 9.91
C ASP A 55 -23.47 -18.01 8.47
N ASN A 56 -23.32 -16.69 8.26
CA ASN A 56 -22.96 -16.11 6.97
C ASN A 56 -21.46 -16.20 6.67
N TRP A 57 -20.63 -16.63 7.62
CA TRP A 57 -19.21 -16.89 7.40
C TRP A 57 -19.01 -18.29 6.82
N THR A 58 -18.96 -18.38 5.50
CA THR A 58 -18.65 -19.62 4.78
C THR A 58 -17.17 -19.69 4.38
N SER A 59 -16.69 -20.88 4.04
CA SER A 59 -15.33 -21.05 3.50
C SER A 59 -15.09 -20.22 2.24
N GLU A 60 -16.13 -20.03 1.42
CA GLU A 60 -16.08 -19.18 0.22
C GLU A 60 -15.89 -17.70 0.59
N VAL A 61 -16.63 -17.20 1.58
CA VAL A 61 -16.51 -15.83 2.07
C VAL A 61 -15.13 -15.58 2.67
N GLU A 62 -14.60 -16.54 3.44
CA GLU A 62 -13.25 -16.47 4.00
C GLU A 62 -12.19 -16.37 2.89
N GLU A 63 -12.30 -17.21 1.86
CA GLU A 63 -11.35 -17.21 0.75
C GLU A 63 -11.43 -15.93 -0.09
N ALA A 64 -12.65 -15.38 -0.28
CA ALA A 64 -12.84 -14.09 -0.94
C ALA A 64 -12.14 -12.95 -0.19
N TRP A 65 -12.26 -12.90 1.14
CA TRP A 65 -11.54 -11.92 1.96
C TRP A 65 -10.03 -12.09 1.90
N LYS A 66 -9.52 -13.32 2.01
CA LYS A 66 -8.08 -13.61 1.88
C LYS A 66 -7.55 -13.14 0.52
N THR A 67 -8.28 -13.45 -0.55
CA THR A 67 -7.94 -13.05 -1.92
C THR A 67 -7.90 -11.53 -2.05
N LEU A 68 -8.90 -10.83 -1.52
CA LEU A 68 -8.94 -9.36 -1.55
C LEU A 68 -7.74 -8.74 -0.81
N PHE A 69 -7.40 -9.23 0.38
CA PHE A 69 -6.23 -8.74 1.11
C PHE A 69 -4.91 -9.06 0.40
N LEU A 70 -4.77 -10.26 -0.18
CA LEU A 70 -3.59 -10.60 -0.97
C LEU A 70 -3.42 -9.64 -2.16
N TYR A 71 -4.51 -9.38 -2.89
CA TYR A 71 -4.54 -8.44 -4.01
C TYR A 71 -4.16 -7.02 -3.58
N ILE A 72 -4.80 -6.48 -2.53
CA ILE A 72 -4.52 -5.15 -1.98
C ILE A 72 -3.04 -5.04 -1.58
N THR A 73 -2.55 -5.99 -0.78
CA THR A 73 -1.18 -5.91 -0.23
C THR A 73 -0.11 -6.07 -1.30
N SER A 74 -0.38 -6.83 -2.36
CA SER A 74 0.50 -6.93 -3.54
C SER A 74 0.67 -5.58 -4.22
N ILE A 75 -0.42 -4.86 -4.51
CA ILE A 75 -0.35 -3.56 -5.19
C ILE A 75 0.20 -2.47 -4.24
N MET A 76 -0.15 -2.50 -2.96
CA MET A 76 0.45 -1.58 -1.98
C MET A 76 1.98 -1.72 -1.92
N LYS A 77 2.50 -2.95 -2.03
CA LYS A 77 3.95 -3.19 -2.08
C LYS A 77 4.56 -2.57 -3.34
N GLN A 78 3.88 -2.64 -4.48
CA GLN A 78 4.33 -1.97 -5.71
C GLN A 78 4.40 -0.46 -5.53
N GLY A 79 3.34 0.16 -5.01
CA GLY A 79 3.29 1.61 -4.76
C GLY A 79 4.34 2.07 -3.76
N TYR A 80 4.61 1.28 -2.72
CA TYR A 80 5.67 1.54 -1.76
C TYR A 80 7.06 1.57 -2.43
N VAL A 81 7.37 0.56 -3.25
CA VAL A 81 8.65 0.46 -3.97
C VAL A 81 8.80 1.57 -5.01
N GLU A 82 7.72 1.95 -5.68
CA GLU A 82 7.72 3.07 -6.63
C GLU A 82 8.07 4.39 -5.93
N GLU A 83 7.41 4.70 -4.82
CA GLU A 83 7.71 5.92 -4.04
C GLU A 83 9.15 5.90 -3.52
N GLU A 84 9.63 4.76 -3.01
CA GLU A 84 11.01 4.60 -2.55
C GLU A 84 12.03 4.89 -3.66
N LYS A 85 11.78 4.42 -4.89
CA LYS A 85 12.66 4.69 -6.04
C LYS A 85 12.60 6.17 -6.42
N ASN A 86 11.41 6.77 -6.45
CA ASN A 86 11.23 8.17 -6.80
C ASN A 86 12.00 9.08 -5.83
N GLN A 87 11.88 8.83 -4.52
CA GLN A 87 12.59 9.61 -3.50
C GLN A 87 14.10 9.46 -3.59
N ARG A 88 14.60 8.23 -3.83
CA ARG A 88 16.03 7.98 -4.08
C ARG A 88 16.53 8.75 -5.31
N ASN A 89 15.79 8.73 -6.41
CA ASN A 89 16.15 9.43 -7.65
C ASN A 89 16.18 10.95 -7.46
N THR A 90 15.18 11.52 -6.77
CA THR A 90 15.15 12.95 -6.43
C THR A 90 16.38 13.35 -5.61
N MET A 91 16.71 12.59 -4.56
CA MET A 91 17.90 12.86 -3.74
C MET A 91 19.21 12.78 -4.55
N ALA A 92 19.33 11.80 -5.44
CA ALA A 92 20.50 11.65 -6.31
C ALA A 92 20.65 12.82 -7.28
N ASN A 93 19.55 13.30 -7.88
CA ASN A 93 19.56 14.46 -8.77
C ASN A 93 19.92 15.75 -8.03
N THR A 94 19.34 16.01 -6.85
CA THR A 94 19.70 17.18 -6.02
C THR A 94 21.18 17.19 -5.64
N ARG A 95 21.79 16.01 -5.41
CA ARG A 95 23.23 15.91 -5.13
C ARG A 95 24.09 16.24 -6.35
N ARG A 96 23.68 15.84 -7.55
CA ARG A 96 24.38 16.16 -8.81
C ARG A 96 24.28 17.64 -9.18
N GLU A 97 23.17 18.29 -8.84
CA GLU A 97 22.92 19.72 -9.11
C GLU A 97 23.61 20.69 -8.12
N ARG A 98 24.25 20.20 -7.05
CA ARG A 98 25.13 21.02 -6.20
C ARG A 98 26.59 20.88 -6.67
N PRO A 99 27.05 21.65 -7.68
CA PRO A 99 28.48 21.76 -7.93
C PRO A 99 29.15 22.47 -6.75
N GLU A 100 30.40 22.11 -6.51
CA GLU A 100 31.35 22.56 -5.49
C GLU A 100 31.48 24.09 -5.40
N LYS A 101 30.49 24.81 -4.89
CA LYS A 101 30.59 26.26 -4.60
C LYS A 101 31.44 26.58 -3.35
N ARG A 102 32.41 25.74 -2.98
CA ARG A 102 33.23 25.93 -1.77
C ARG A 102 34.73 25.67 -1.93
N LEU A 103 35.25 25.73 -3.15
CA LEU A 103 36.70 25.80 -3.38
C LEU A 103 36.98 26.91 -4.37
N ASN A 104 36.82 28.16 -3.93
CA ASN A 104 37.43 29.38 -4.48
C ASN A 104 37.00 30.56 -3.59
N VAL A 105 37.44 30.56 -2.34
CA VAL A 105 37.48 31.78 -1.51
C VAL A 105 38.87 31.81 -0.86
N ILE A 106 39.72 32.63 -1.47
CA ILE A 106 40.99 33.24 -1.01
C ILE A 106 42.18 32.29 -0.90
#